data_AF-A0A545BDI9-F1
#
_entry.id   AF-A0A545BDI9-F1
#
_cell.length_a   1.000
_cell.length_b   1.000
_cell.length_c   1.000
_cell.angle_alpha   90.00
_cell.angle_beta   90.00
_cell.angle_gamma   90.00
#
_symmetry.space_group_name_H-M   'P 1'
#
loop_
_entity.id
_entity.type
_entity.pdbx_description
1 polymer ?
#
loop_
_entity_poly.entity_id
_entity_poly.type
_entity_poly.pdbx_seq_one_letter_code
_entity_poly.pdbx_strand_id
1 'polypeptide(L)'
;MSILFSILVFLHIVGAAMIVGYWIATLKTPTVHPRQRDGAFLQLLTGIAMMGVIPLLPDADPSYFKLGIKFAIGVAVAVLAVIGARKVKNGEPVSTGLAHGVGGLALINIAIATLWN
;
A
#
# COMPACT_ATOMS: atom_id res chain seq x y z
N MET A 1 16.11 -14.30 8.02
CA MET A 1 14.66 -14.00 7.86
C MET A 1 13.86 -15.22 8.30
N SER A 2 12.86 -15.07 9.17
CA SER A 2 11.97 -16.17 9.53
C SER A 2 10.97 -16.46 8.40
N ILE A 3 10.46 -17.69 8.31
CA ILE A 3 9.44 -18.06 7.31
C ILE A 3 8.20 -17.15 7.40
N LEU A 4 7.82 -16.77 8.63
CA LEU A 4 6.72 -15.83 8.87
C LEU A 4 7.01 -14.47 8.23
N PHE A 5 8.19 -13.89 8.45
CA PHE A 5 8.55 -12.60 7.88
C PHE A 5 8.55 -12.66 6.34
N SER A 6 9.06 -13.74 5.74
CA SER A 6 9.03 -13.95 4.29
C SER A 6 7.59 -14.00 3.74
N ILE A 7 6.68 -14.70 4.41
CA ILE A 7 5.26 -14.75 4.02
C ILE A 7 4.62 -13.35 4.12
N LEU A 8 4.91 -12.60 5.18
CA LEU A 8 4.39 -11.25 5.35
C LEU A 8 4.88 -10.31 4.25
N VAL A 9 6.18 -10.36 3.90
CA VAL A 9 6.75 -9.59 2.79
C VAL A 9 6.09 -9.98 1.46
N PHE A 10 5.92 -11.28 1.20
CA PHE A 10 5.23 -11.76 0.00
C PHE A 10 3.81 -11.18 -0.12
N LEU A 11 3.00 -11.30 0.93
CA LEU A 11 1.65 -10.75 0.96
C LEU A 11 1.65 -9.22 0.82
N HIS A 12 2.63 -8.55 1.41
CA HIS A 12 2.80 -7.10 1.27
C HIS A 12 3.03 -6.72 -0.19
N ILE A 13 3.90 -7.44 -0.92
CA ILE A 13 4.15 -7.23 -2.35
C ILE A 13 2.89 -7.49 -3.18
N VAL A 14 2.15 -8.56 -2.89
CA VAL A 14 0.85 -8.84 -3.55
C VAL A 14 -0.11 -7.67 -3.35
N GLY A 15 -0.22 -7.13 -2.13
CA GLY A 15 -1.04 -5.95 -1.84
C GLY A 15 -0.61 -4.71 -2.63
N ALA A 16 0.70 -4.46 -2.75
CA ALA A 16 1.24 -3.38 -3.59
C ALA A 16 0.87 -3.57 -5.06
N ALA A 17 1.02 -4.79 -5.59
CA ALA A 17 0.68 -5.11 -6.98
C ALA A 17 -0.81 -4.93 -7.26
N MET A 18 -1.68 -5.28 -6.31
CA MET A 18 -3.12 -5.00 -6.41
C MET A 18 -3.39 -3.50 -6.54
N ILE A 19 -2.68 -2.63 -5.82
CA ILE A 19 -2.92 -1.18 -5.91
C ILE A 19 -2.36 -0.61 -7.21
N VAL A 20 -1.07 -0.86 -7.46
CA VAL A 20 -0.32 -0.25 -8.57
C VAL A 20 -0.70 -0.85 -9.91
N GLY A 21 -0.99 -2.15 -9.99
CA GLY A 21 -1.39 -2.81 -11.23
C GLY A 21 -2.69 -2.25 -11.80
N TYR A 22 -3.74 -2.12 -10.97
CA TYR A 22 -5.00 -1.49 -11.39
C TYR A 22 -4.82 -0.02 -11.74
N TRP A 23 -3.95 0.68 -11.03
CA TRP A 23 -3.66 2.08 -11.33
C TRP A 23 -2.99 2.24 -12.69
N ILE A 24 -1.94 1.46 -12.99
CA ILE A 24 -1.27 1.46 -14.29
C ILE A 24 -2.26 1.15 -15.42
N ALA A 25 -3.11 0.14 -15.21
CA ALA A 25 -4.12 -0.26 -16.18
C ALA A 25 -5.16 0.84 -16.48
N THR A 26 -5.35 1.80 -15.56
CA THR A 26 -6.38 2.83 -15.66
C THR A 26 -5.82 4.26 -15.73
N LEU A 27 -4.52 4.44 -16.00
CA LEU A 27 -3.86 5.76 -16.04
C LEU A 27 -4.53 6.78 -16.95
N LYS A 28 -5.05 6.35 -18.11
CA LYS A 28 -5.72 7.23 -19.09
C LYS A 28 -7.20 7.42 -18.83
N THR A 29 -7.80 6.57 -17.98
CA THR A 29 -9.21 6.59 -17.61
C THR A 29 -9.30 6.47 -16.09
N PRO A 30 -8.93 7.53 -15.35
CA PRO A 30 -8.65 7.44 -13.92
C PRO A 30 -9.86 6.94 -13.13
N THR A 31 -9.67 5.88 -12.37
CA THR A 31 -10.70 5.30 -11.49
C THR A 31 -10.03 4.59 -10.31
N VAL A 32 -10.84 4.08 -9.37
CA VAL A 32 -10.37 3.27 -8.24
C VAL A 32 -11.08 1.93 -8.25
N HIS A 33 -10.40 0.89 -8.68
CA HIS A 33 -10.96 -0.46 -8.69
C HIS A 33 -11.17 -0.95 -7.24
N PRO A 34 -12.28 -1.62 -6.90
CA PRO A 34 -12.56 -2.07 -5.52
C PRO A 34 -11.43 -2.89 -4.88
N ARG A 35 -10.72 -3.72 -5.67
CA ARG A 35 -9.57 -4.49 -5.18
C ARG A 35 -8.35 -3.64 -4.80
N GLN A 36 -8.24 -2.37 -5.23
CA GLN A 36 -7.19 -1.48 -4.71
C GLN A 36 -7.40 -1.19 -3.22
N ARG A 37 -8.65 -1.14 -2.75
CA ARG A 37 -8.96 -1.05 -1.32
C ARG A 37 -8.49 -2.29 -0.56
N ASP A 38 -8.77 -3.48 -1.09
CA ASP A 38 -8.37 -4.74 -0.46
C ASP A 38 -6.84 -4.86 -0.41
N GLY A 39 -6.15 -4.45 -1.49
CA GLY A 39 -4.70 -4.35 -1.54
C GLY A 39 -4.13 -3.36 -0.52
N ALA A 40 -4.77 -2.20 -0.33
CA ALA A 40 -4.37 -1.21 0.66
C ALA A 40 -4.52 -1.72 2.10
N PHE A 41 -5.61 -2.43 2.40
CA PHE A 41 -5.75 -3.08 3.71
C PHE A 41 -4.75 -4.21 3.92
N LEU A 42 -4.51 -5.04 2.90
CA LEU A 42 -3.49 -6.09 2.97
C LEU A 42 -2.11 -5.49 3.26
N GLN A 43 -1.76 -4.39 2.59
CA GLN A 43 -0.53 -3.62 2.83
C GLN A 43 -0.43 -3.10 4.26
N LEU A 44 -1.49 -2.49 4.80
CA LEU A 44 -1.50 -2.00 6.18
C LEU A 44 -1.34 -3.14 7.20
N LEU A 45 -2.12 -4.20 7.06
CA LEU A 45 -2.09 -5.34 7.99
C LEU A 45 -0.72 -6.03 7.98
N THR A 46 -0.19 -6.31 6.79
CA THR A 46 1.14 -6.93 6.65
C THR A 46 2.26 -6.00 7.10
N GLY A 47 2.16 -4.69 6.85
CA GLY A 47 3.12 -3.70 7.32
C GLY A 47 3.19 -3.59 8.84
N ILE A 48 2.03 -3.55 9.51
CA ILE A 48 1.94 -3.57 10.98
C ILE A 48 2.48 -4.88 11.54
N ALA A 49 2.10 -6.01 10.94
CA ALA A 49 2.59 -7.32 11.37
C ALA A 49 4.11 -7.43 11.23
N MET A 50 4.68 -6.97 10.12
CA MET A 50 6.14 -6.92 9.95
C MET A 50 6.80 -6.01 10.97
N MET A 51 6.23 -4.84 11.27
CA MET A 51 6.75 -3.95 12.31
C MET A 51 6.81 -4.63 13.69
N GLY A 52 5.82 -5.48 14.03
CA GLY A 52 5.83 -6.27 15.25
C GLY A 52 6.79 -7.46 15.26
N VAL A 53 7.10 -8.04 14.08
CA VAL A 53 7.99 -9.20 13.94
C VAL A 53 9.46 -8.79 13.85
N ILE A 54 9.77 -7.62 13.29
CA ILE A 54 11.15 -7.14 13.07
C ILE A 54 12.02 -7.22 14.35
N PRO A 55 11.56 -6.80 15.54
CA PRO A 55 12.37 -6.90 16.77
C PRO A 55 12.74 -8.33 17.19
N LEU A 56 12.06 -9.34 16.65
CA LEU A 56 12.31 -10.75 16.92
C LEU A 56 13.33 -11.36 15.96
N LEU A 57 13.77 -10.61 14.94
CA LEU A 57 14.75 -11.07 13.97
C LEU A 57 16.17 -10.83 14.51
N PRO A 58 17.09 -11.80 14.35
CA PRO A 58 18.50 -11.60 14.70
C PRO A 58 19.10 -10.41 13.95
N ASP A 59 19.89 -9.59 14.65
CA ASP A 59 20.65 -8.46 14.10
C ASP A 59 19.80 -7.41 13.35
N ALA A 60 18.51 -7.30 13.68
CA ALA A 60 17.62 -6.32 13.05
C ALA A 60 17.83 -4.92 13.63
N ASP A 61 18.25 -3.98 12.77
CA ASP A 61 18.33 -2.55 13.08
C ASP A 61 17.42 -1.74 12.13
N PRO A 62 16.09 -1.75 12.36
CA PRO A 62 15.17 -1.05 11.49
C PRO A 62 15.20 0.47 11.73
N SER A 63 15.20 1.24 10.64
CA SER A 63 14.86 2.66 10.70
C SER A 63 13.37 2.84 11.00
N TYR A 64 13.02 3.00 12.28
CA TYR A 64 11.63 3.26 12.71
C TYR A 64 11.06 4.55 12.13
N PHE A 65 11.90 5.54 11.85
CA PHE A 65 11.48 6.76 11.16
C PHE A 65 11.01 6.47 9.73
N LYS A 66 11.80 5.70 8.96
CA LYS A 66 11.40 5.23 7.62
C LYS A 66 10.11 4.42 7.69
N LEU A 67 9.99 3.49 8.65
CA LEU A 67 8.79 2.69 8.83
C LEU A 67 7.55 3.54 9.19
N GLY A 68 7.71 4.57 10.04
CA GLY A 68 6.65 5.51 10.41
C GLY A 68 6.12 6.29 9.20
N ILE A 69 7.01 6.78 8.34
CA ILE A 69 6.62 7.45 7.09
C ILE A 69 5.85 6.49 6.17
N LYS A 70 6.35 5.26 5.99
CA LYS A 70 5.69 4.25 5.16
C LYS A 70 4.29 3.90 5.68
N PHE A 71 4.15 3.82 7.00
CA PHE A 71 2.85 3.58 7.64
C PHE A 71 1.89 4.74 7.38
N ALA A 72 2.34 6.00 7.59
CA ALA A 72 1.51 7.18 7.33
C ALA A 72 1.03 7.25 5.88
N ILE A 73 1.91 6.99 4.91
CA ILE A 73 1.53 6.92 3.49
C ILE A 73 0.57 5.77 3.23
N GLY A 74 0.81 4.59 3.81
CA GLY A 74 -0.10 3.44 3.71
C GLY A 74 -1.52 3.75 4.21
N VAL A 75 -1.63 4.49 5.31
CA VAL A 75 -2.93 4.94 5.85
C VAL A 75 -3.61 5.90 4.88
N ALA A 76 -2.87 6.87 4.34
CA ALA A 76 -3.41 7.79 3.35
C ALA A 76 -3.92 7.05 2.10
N VAL A 77 -3.16 6.09 1.58
CA VAL A 77 -3.56 5.23 0.45
C VAL A 77 -4.84 4.46 0.77
N ALA A 78 -4.94 3.85 1.95
CA ALA A 78 -6.13 3.11 2.35
C ALA A 78 -7.39 4.00 2.44
N VAL A 79 -7.27 5.20 3.03
CA VAL A 79 -8.36 6.18 3.10
C VAL A 79 -8.82 6.57 1.69
N LEU A 80 -7.90 6.94 0.82
CA LEU A 80 -8.22 7.31 -0.56
C LEU A 80 -8.85 6.13 -1.33
N ALA A 81 -8.35 4.91 -1.13
CA ALA A 81 -8.87 3.72 -1.79
C ALA A 81 -10.30 3.39 -1.32
N VAL A 82 -10.60 3.57 -0.02
CA VAL A 82 -11.95 3.41 0.53
C VAL A 82 -12.90 4.45 -0.07
N ILE A 83 -12.50 5.72 -0.12
CA ILE A 83 -13.30 6.80 -0.70
C ILE A 83 -13.57 6.52 -2.18
N GLY A 84 -12.53 6.19 -2.95
CA GLY A 84 -12.63 5.87 -4.38
C GLY A 84 -13.51 4.65 -4.65
N ALA A 85 -13.31 3.55 -3.92
CA ALA A 85 -14.12 2.35 -4.07
C ALA A 85 -15.60 2.61 -3.73
N ARG A 86 -15.89 3.45 -2.73
CA ARG A 86 -17.26 3.84 -2.38
C ARG A 86 -17.91 4.68 -3.48
N LYS A 87 -17.18 5.63 -4.07
CA LYS A 87 -17.66 6.42 -5.21
C LYS A 87 -18.01 5.54 -6.41
N VAL A 88 -17.12 4.62 -6.77
CA VAL A 88 -17.38 3.64 -7.85
C VAL A 88 -18.61 2.80 -7.55
N LYS A 89 -18.76 2.29 -6.32
CA LYS A 89 -19.93 1.51 -5.90
C LYS A 89 -21.23 2.31 -6.02
N ASN A 90 -21.20 3.60 -5.72
CA ASN A 90 -22.36 4.49 -5.77
C ASN A 90 -22.67 5.05 -7.17
N GLY A 91 -21.85 4.73 -8.19
CA GLY A 91 -21.99 5.33 -9.52
C GLY A 91 -21.58 6.81 -9.57
N GLU A 92 -20.83 7.29 -8.57
CA GLU A 92 -20.33 8.65 -8.52
C GLU A 92 -19.02 8.79 -9.31
N PRO A 93 -18.75 9.97 -9.91
CA PRO A 93 -17.47 10.21 -10.57
C PRO A 93 -16.30 10.16 -9.57
N VAL A 94 -15.23 9.48 -9.97
CA VAL A 94 -13.94 9.49 -9.28
C VAL A 94 -13.08 10.58 -9.91
N SER A 95 -12.57 11.51 -9.09
CA SER A 95 -11.67 12.55 -9.61
C SER A 95 -10.31 11.98 -9.97
N THR A 96 -9.67 12.56 -10.99
CA THR A 96 -8.30 12.22 -11.43
C THR A 96 -7.32 12.25 -10.26
N GLY A 97 -7.39 13.29 -9.42
CA GLY A 97 -6.54 13.42 -8.23
C GLY A 97 -6.73 12.29 -7.21
N LEU A 98 -7.96 11.82 -7.00
CA LEU A 98 -8.23 10.69 -6.10
C LEU A 98 -7.64 9.38 -6.66
N ALA A 99 -7.86 9.09 -7.95
CA ALA A 99 -7.35 7.89 -8.60
C ALA A 99 -5.81 7.84 -8.63
N HIS A 100 -5.16 8.94 -9.03
CA HIS A 100 -3.69 9.02 -8.99
C HIS A 100 -3.14 9.14 -7.58
N GLY A 101 -3.90 9.66 -6.62
CA GLY A 101 -3.54 9.65 -5.21
C GLY A 101 -3.38 8.22 -4.68
N VAL A 102 -4.35 7.34 -4.97
CA VAL A 102 -4.29 5.92 -4.53
C VAL A 102 -3.06 5.22 -5.09
N GLY A 103 -2.89 5.22 -6.41
CA GLY A 103 -1.80 4.47 -7.05
C GLY A 103 -0.43 5.14 -6.95
N GLY A 104 -0.38 6.46 -7.10
CA GLY A 104 0.85 7.24 -7.03
C GLY A 104 1.48 7.24 -5.65
N LEU A 105 0.69 7.43 -4.58
CA LEU A 105 1.22 7.32 -3.21
C LEU A 105 1.66 5.89 -2.88
N ALA A 106 0.96 4.87 -3.39
CA ALA A 106 1.39 3.49 -3.23
C ALA A 106 2.74 3.24 -3.93
N LEU A 107 2.93 3.74 -5.16
CA LEU A 107 4.22 3.66 -5.86
C LEU A 107 5.33 4.40 -5.12
N ILE A 108 5.06 5.60 -4.60
CA ILE A 108 6.00 6.35 -3.76
C ILE A 108 6.36 5.54 -2.50
N ASN A 109 5.38 4.89 -1.86
CA ASN A 109 5.63 4.06 -0.68
C ASN A 109 6.55 2.86 -1.02
N ILE A 110 6.40 2.27 -2.20
CA ILE A 110 7.31 1.22 -2.71
C ILE A 110 8.71 1.81 -2.92
N ALA A 111 8.83 2.97 -3.56
CA ALA A 111 10.11 3.64 -3.78
C ALA A 111 10.83 3.96 -2.46
N ILE A 112 10.11 4.43 -1.44
CA ILE A 112 10.68 4.60 -0.10
C ILE A 112 11.17 3.27 0.45
N ALA A 113 10.44 2.16 0.25
CA ALA A 113 10.87 0.85 0.71
C ALA A 113 12.21 0.43 0.08
N THR A 114 12.34 0.61 -1.24
CA THR A 114 13.40 -0.01 -2.05
C THR A 114 14.58 0.90 -2.37
N LEU A 115 14.41 2.23 -2.36
CA LEU A 115 15.43 3.19 -2.80
C LEU A 115 16.06 3.98 -1.65
N TRP A 116 15.39 4.10 -0.50
CA TRP A 116 15.94 4.78 0.68
C TRP A 116 16.92 3.85 1.41
N ASN A 117 18.20 4.23 1.47
CA ASN A 117 19.25 3.60 2.26
C ASN A 117 19.69 4.51 3.41
#